data_AF-A0A1I7UI91-F1
#
_entry.id   AF-A0A1I7UI91-F1
#
_cell.length_a   1.000
_cell.length_b   1.000
_cell.length_c   1.000
_cell.angle_alpha   90.00
_cell.angle_beta   90.00
_cell.angle_gamma   90.00
#
_symmetry.space_group_name_H-M   'P 1'
#
loop_
_entity.id
_entity.type
_entity.pdbx_description
1 polymer ?
#
loop_
_entity_poly.entity_id
_entity_poly.type
_entity_poly.pdbx_seq_one_letter_code
_entity_poly.pdbx_strand_id
1 'polypeptide(L)'
;MSKFIANHPSAIEVWLFYKRKEGKGGLYEKLCKVIGENGIFEEEFNKLFDKMTMEDEESKRKEIRQFVVNNQANLRICILSDVIEKKSIIESFLSITKMIGTHDITEMMESNVIDYQDFEFWFNRFSSGNWNLDQKSFFELPLLIVSNIVEKSDFRSQMRLRKVSHGLRNIVDQVKPSIDKLIYEFDYDDSQSSAYFGYCTSDEKENGFRYTGKNYLERVFKDMMIHLNNRRLRLKCFEWANYLTSDVATKFIKRWNSLNHKIEIVSLDVYFDVPLMIDLLKAVKPGTLEHFVFPWDLEQPILKGYLN
;
A
#
# COMPACT_ATOMS: atom_id res chain seq x y z
N MET A 1 24.33 4.01 -21.83
CA MET A 1 23.13 3.15 -21.92
C MET A 1 22.12 3.59 -20.88
N SER A 2 20.84 3.80 -21.25
CA SER A 2 19.80 4.16 -20.28
C SER A 2 19.59 3.02 -19.27
N LYS A 3 19.23 3.34 -18.01
CA LYS A 3 19.02 2.34 -16.95
C LYS A 3 17.98 1.29 -17.35
N PHE A 4 16.96 1.72 -18.10
CA PHE A 4 15.95 0.85 -18.68
C PHE A 4 16.55 -0.20 -19.62
N ILE A 5 17.37 0.19 -20.60
CA ILE A 5 17.96 -0.78 -21.56
C ILE A 5 18.86 -1.80 -20.85
N ALA A 6 19.61 -1.38 -19.82
CA ALA A 6 20.42 -2.30 -19.02
C ALA A 6 19.57 -3.37 -18.30
N ASN A 7 18.36 -3.02 -17.87
CA ASN A 7 17.43 -3.94 -17.20
C ASN A 7 16.54 -4.73 -18.18
N HIS A 8 16.40 -4.24 -19.42
CA HIS A 8 15.50 -4.77 -20.44
C HIS A 8 16.23 -4.90 -21.80
N PRO A 9 17.27 -5.73 -21.91
CA PRO A 9 18.12 -5.79 -23.11
C PRO A 9 17.35 -6.17 -24.38
N SER A 10 16.33 -7.04 -24.26
CA SER A 10 15.50 -7.46 -25.39
C SER A 10 14.57 -6.37 -25.93
N ALA A 11 14.40 -5.25 -25.23
CA ALA A 11 13.47 -4.18 -25.65
C ALA A 11 13.87 -3.56 -26.99
N ILE A 12 15.17 -3.45 -27.29
CA ILE A 12 15.66 -2.96 -28.58
C ILE A 12 15.35 -3.96 -29.69
N GLU A 13 15.50 -5.25 -29.43
CA GLU A 13 15.17 -6.31 -30.39
C GLU A 13 13.68 -6.29 -30.76
N VAL A 14 12.81 -6.16 -29.75
CA VAL A 14 11.36 -6.02 -29.95
C VAL A 14 11.03 -4.76 -30.77
N TRP A 15 11.64 -3.62 -30.44
CA TRP A 15 11.43 -2.38 -31.19
C TRP A 15 11.93 -2.45 -32.64
N LEU A 16 13.10 -3.06 -32.86
CA LEU A 16 13.66 -3.26 -34.19
C LEU A 16 12.76 -4.13 -35.05
N PHE A 17 12.28 -5.24 -34.50
CA PHE A 17 11.36 -6.12 -35.21
C PHE A 17 10.02 -5.43 -35.53
N TYR A 18 9.55 -4.55 -34.64
CA TYR A 18 8.37 -3.72 -34.88
C TYR A 18 8.58 -2.76 -36.05
N LYS A 19 9.72 -2.06 -36.06
CA LYS A 19 10.00 -0.95 -36.97
C LYS A 19 10.66 -1.33 -38.29
N ARG A 20 11.19 -2.54 -38.43
CA ARG A 20 11.92 -2.99 -39.64
C ARG A 20 11.15 -2.83 -40.95
N LYS A 21 9.80 -2.85 -40.92
CA LYS A 21 8.95 -2.65 -42.12
C LYS A 21 9.05 -1.23 -42.69
N GLU A 22 9.55 -0.27 -41.92
CA GLU A 22 9.78 1.10 -42.36
C GLU A 22 11.10 1.27 -43.14
N GLY A 23 11.92 0.20 -43.23
CA GLY A 23 13.25 0.23 -43.85
C GLY A 23 14.34 0.71 -42.88
N LYS A 24 15.62 0.45 -43.21
CA LYS A 24 16.76 0.75 -42.30
C LYS A 24 17.02 2.25 -42.12
N GLY A 25 16.77 3.05 -43.16
CA GLY A 25 17.10 4.48 -43.19
C GLY A 25 16.35 5.26 -42.12
N GLY A 26 17.07 6.00 -41.27
CA GLY A 26 16.47 6.83 -40.23
C GLY A 26 16.10 6.08 -38.94
N LEU A 27 16.16 4.74 -38.91
CA LEU A 27 15.77 3.96 -37.72
C LEU A 27 16.74 4.14 -36.55
N TYR A 28 18.03 4.27 -36.82
CA TYR A 28 19.02 4.52 -35.78
C TYR A 28 18.71 5.85 -35.07
N GLU A 29 18.49 6.91 -35.84
CA GLU A 29 18.16 8.24 -35.33
C GLU A 29 16.81 8.24 -34.60
N LYS A 30 15.81 7.50 -35.10
CA LYS A 30 14.53 7.30 -34.40
C LYS A 30 14.74 6.61 -33.06
N LEU A 31 15.54 5.55 -33.01
CA LEU A 31 15.83 4.84 -31.76
C LEU A 31 16.55 5.77 -30.77
N CYS A 32 17.56 6.52 -31.22
CA CYS A 32 18.25 7.51 -30.40
C CYS A 32 17.32 8.58 -29.82
N LYS A 33 16.25 8.99 -30.54
CA LYS A 33 15.23 9.88 -29.98
C LYS A 33 14.42 9.26 -28.85
N VAL A 34 14.26 7.93 -28.86
CA VAL A 34 13.48 7.19 -27.84
C VAL A 34 14.33 6.88 -26.61
N ILE A 35 15.57 6.39 -26.81
CA ILE A 35 16.42 5.88 -25.72
C ILE A 35 17.63 6.77 -25.37
N GLY A 36 17.81 7.87 -26.10
CA GLY A 36 18.94 8.79 -26.00
C GLY A 36 20.13 8.40 -26.91
N GLU A 37 20.97 9.38 -27.26
CA GLU A 37 22.13 9.19 -28.15
C GLU A 37 23.13 8.15 -27.62
N ASN A 38 23.26 8.03 -26.31
CA ASN A 38 24.13 7.03 -25.64
C ASN A 38 23.38 5.73 -25.28
N GLY A 39 22.21 5.50 -25.89
CA GLY A 39 21.36 4.34 -25.62
C GLY A 39 21.91 3.05 -26.22
N ILE A 40 22.48 3.14 -27.42
CA ILE A 40 23.11 2.03 -28.17
C ILE A 40 24.14 2.60 -29.17
N PHE A 41 25.26 1.91 -29.37
CA PHE A 41 26.23 2.28 -30.40
C PHE A 41 25.74 1.87 -31.80
N GLU A 42 26.02 2.68 -32.82
CA GLU A 42 25.56 2.43 -34.19
C GLU A 42 26.02 1.07 -34.74
N GLU A 43 27.23 0.63 -34.43
CA GLU A 43 27.73 -0.69 -34.82
C GLU A 43 26.90 -1.84 -34.21
N GLU A 44 26.48 -1.70 -32.95
CA GLU A 44 25.65 -2.67 -32.25
C GLU A 44 24.23 -2.68 -32.82
N PHE A 45 23.68 -1.49 -33.08
CA PHE A 45 22.41 -1.34 -33.77
C PHE A 45 22.41 -2.05 -35.12
N ASN A 46 23.46 -1.86 -35.93
CA ASN A 46 23.59 -2.50 -37.24
C ASN A 46 23.60 -4.04 -37.12
N LYS A 47 24.36 -4.59 -36.17
CA LYS A 47 24.39 -6.04 -35.91
C LYS A 47 23.01 -6.58 -35.53
N LEU A 48 22.28 -5.87 -34.66
CA LEU A 48 20.93 -6.27 -34.26
C LEU A 48 19.94 -6.17 -35.41
N PHE A 49 20.01 -5.11 -36.22
CA PHE A 49 19.14 -4.95 -37.39
C PHE A 49 19.32 -6.08 -38.40
N ASP A 50 20.58 -6.44 -38.68
CA ASP A 50 20.90 -7.54 -39.60
C ASP A 50 20.40 -8.89 -39.03
N LYS A 51 20.58 -9.14 -37.71
CA LYS A 51 19.98 -10.30 -37.01
C LYS A 51 18.46 -10.38 -37.19
N MET A 52 17.76 -9.24 -37.16
CA MET A 52 16.29 -9.19 -37.28
C MET A 52 15.76 -9.34 -38.71
N THR A 53 16.64 -9.29 -39.72
CA THR A 53 16.28 -9.33 -41.14
C THR A 53 16.76 -10.58 -41.88
N MET A 54 17.79 -11.27 -41.39
CA MET A 54 18.35 -12.47 -42.03
C MET A 54 17.60 -13.77 -41.74
N GLU A 55 16.81 -13.83 -40.68
CA GLU A 55 16.14 -15.05 -40.24
C GLU A 55 14.67 -15.14 -40.72
N ASP A 56 14.14 -16.37 -40.73
CA ASP A 56 12.73 -16.64 -41.04
C ASP A 56 11.79 -15.75 -40.20
N GLU A 57 10.83 -15.12 -40.87
CA GLU A 57 9.97 -14.10 -40.25
C GLU A 57 9.17 -14.66 -39.09
N GLU A 58 8.68 -15.90 -39.24
CA GLU A 58 7.82 -16.57 -38.27
C GLU A 58 8.62 -17.07 -37.07
N SER A 59 9.84 -17.58 -37.29
CA SER A 59 10.80 -17.89 -36.22
C SER A 59 11.10 -16.66 -35.36
N LYS A 60 11.44 -15.53 -36.00
CA LYS A 60 11.69 -14.27 -35.26
C LYS A 60 10.46 -13.76 -34.55
N ARG A 61 9.29 -13.85 -35.17
CA ARG A 61 8.03 -13.49 -34.52
C ARG A 61 7.81 -14.25 -33.22
N LYS A 62 8.07 -15.57 -33.21
CA LYS A 62 7.96 -16.42 -32.00
C LYS A 62 8.98 -16.01 -30.93
N GLU A 63 10.22 -15.72 -31.31
CA GLU A 63 11.26 -15.22 -30.39
C GLU A 63 10.82 -13.88 -29.74
N ILE A 64 10.39 -12.92 -30.55
CA ILE A 64 9.89 -11.61 -30.09
C ILE A 64 8.68 -11.77 -29.18
N ARG A 65 7.74 -12.66 -29.51
CA ARG A 65 6.59 -12.96 -28.65
C ARG A 65 7.05 -13.49 -27.29
N GLN A 66 8.07 -14.36 -27.25
CA GLN A 66 8.60 -14.86 -25.99
C GLN A 66 9.26 -13.76 -25.15
N PHE A 67 9.98 -12.82 -25.77
CA PHE A 67 10.53 -11.66 -25.06
C PHE A 67 9.44 -10.80 -24.42
N VAL A 68 8.31 -10.60 -25.10
CA VAL A 68 7.17 -9.83 -24.57
C VAL A 68 6.47 -10.59 -23.45
N VAL A 69 6.20 -11.89 -23.62
CA VAL A 69 5.57 -12.73 -22.59
C VAL A 69 6.41 -12.79 -21.31
N ASN A 70 7.73 -12.93 -21.45
CA ASN A 70 8.64 -12.97 -20.31
C ASN A 70 8.76 -11.63 -19.60
N ASN A 71 8.61 -10.52 -20.34
CA ASN A 71 8.74 -9.18 -19.80
C ASN A 71 8.01 -8.14 -20.66
N GLN A 72 6.77 -7.80 -20.27
CA GLN A 72 5.94 -6.84 -21.01
C GLN A 72 6.56 -5.43 -21.08
N ALA A 73 7.49 -5.09 -20.18
CA ALA A 73 8.20 -3.81 -20.25
C ALA A 73 8.95 -3.64 -21.58
N ASN A 74 9.33 -4.72 -22.27
CA ASN A 74 9.96 -4.66 -23.58
C ASN A 74 9.11 -3.92 -24.63
N LEU A 75 7.78 -3.83 -24.45
CA LEU A 75 6.89 -3.07 -25.34
C LEU A 75 6.97 -1.55 -25.15
N ARG A 76 7.47 -1.06 -24.01
CA ARG A 76 7.41 0.37 -23.66
C ARG A 76 8.12 1.26 -24.69
N ILE A 77 9.22 0.78 -25.28
CA ILE A 77 9.93 1.51 -26.34
C ILE A 77 9.06 1.61 -27.60
N CYS A 78 8.33 0.56 -27.98
CA CYS A 78 7.39 0.58 -29.10
C CYS A 78 6.26 1.59 -28.86
N ILE A 79 5.66 1.56 -27.66
CA ILE A 79 4.59 2.49 -27.26
C ILE A 79 5.10 3.94 -27.29
N LEU A 80 6.26 4.23 -26.69
CA LEU A 80 6.85 5.57 -26.69
C LEU A 80 7.17 6.04 -28.12
N SER A 81 7.71 5.16 -28.96
CA SER A 81 7.98 5.46 -30.36
C SER A 81 6.72 5.85 -31.12
N ASP A 82 5.62 5.14 -30.92
CA ASP A 82 4.33 5.43 -31.57
C ASP A 82 3.73 6.76 -31.07
N VAL A 83 3.87 7.08 -29.78
CA VAL A 83 3.46 8.37 -29.22
C VAL A 83 4.26 9.53 -29.81
N ILE A 84 5.58 9.38 -29.95
CA ILE A 84 6.44 10.38 -30.60
C ILE A 84 6.03 10.60 -32.05
N GLU A 85 5.63 9.52 -32.74
CA GLU A 85 5.10 9.56 -34.11
C GLU A 85 3.63 10.00 -34.19
N LYS A 86 3.00 10.33 -33.05
CA LYS A 86 1.62 10.81 -32.94
C LYS A 86 0.56 9.82 -33.44
N LYS A 87 0.83 8.51 -33.36
CA LYS A 87 -0.19 7.49 -33.61
C LYS A 87 -1.30 7.57 -32.56
N SER A 88 -2.51 7.16 -32.94
CA SER A 88 -3.59 7.00 -31.96
C SER A 88 -3.37 5.76 -31.08
N ILE A 89 -3.96 5.73 -29.88
CA ILE A 89 -3.86 4.57 -28.98
C ILE A 89 -4.33 3.27 -29.65
N ILE A 90 -5.42 3.34 -30.42
CA ILE A 90 -6.01 2.20 -31.11
C ILE A 90 -5.07 1.70 -32.21
N GLU A 91 -4.53 2.61 -33.01
CA GLU A 91 -3.58 2.28 -34.08
C GLU A 91 -2.29 1.66 -33.52
N SER A 92 -1.75 2.22 -32.45
CA SER A 92 -0.55 1.71 -31.78
C SER A 92 -0.79 0.30 -31.23
N PHE A 93 -1.91 0.11 -30.52
CA PHE A 93 -2.26 -1.20 -29.96
C PHE A 93 -2.39 -2.25 -31.07
N LEU A 94 -3.20 -1.99 -32.11
CA LEU A 94 -3.38 -2.94 -33.22
C LEU A 94 -2.06 -3.27 -33.94
N SER A 95 -1.20 -2.28 -34.13
CA SER A 95 0.09 -2.46 -34.82
C SER A 95 1.05 -3.34 -34.02
N ILE A 96 1.16 -3.09 -32.71
CA ILE A 96 2.02 -3.87 -31.80
C ILE A 96 1.46 -5.28 -31.62
N THR A 97 0.15 -5.42 -31.49
CA THR A 97 -0.49 -6.74 -31.33
C THR A 97 -0.35 -7.59 -32.61
N LYS A 98 -0.46 -6.97 -33.80
CA LYS A 98 -0.18 -7.65 -35.07
C LYS A 98 1.27 -8.13 -35.19
N MET A 99 2.23 -7.36 -34.65
CA MET A 99 3.65 -7.74 -34.65
C MET A 99 3.91 -9.05 -33.89
N ILE A 100 3.25 -9.26 -32.74
CA ILE A 100 3.42 -10.47 -31.90
C ILE A 100 2.62 -11.68 -32.40
N GLY A 101 1.90 -11.57 -33.52
CA GLY A 101 1.35 -12.69 -34.27
C GLY A 101 -0.12 -13.02 -34.05
N THR A 102 -0.89 -12.16 -33.38
CA THR A 102 -2.35 -12.31 -33.35
C THR A 102 -2.94 -11.48 -34.49
N HIS A 103 -3.49 -12.16 -35.51
CA HIS A 103 -4.15 -11.50 -36.65
C HIS A 103 -5.67 -11.46 -36.48
N ASP A 104 -6.21 -12.29 -35.58
CA ASP A 104 -7.62 -12.31 -35.21
C ASP A 104 -7.82 -11.49 -33.94
N ILE A 105 -8.68 -10.48 -34.00
CA ILE A 105 -9.04 -9.60 -32.87
C ILE A 105 -9.61 -10.42 -31.70
N THR A 106 -10.28 -11.53 -31.98
CA THR A 106 -10.83 -12.46 -30.99
C THR A 106 -9.69 -13.17 -30.24
N GLU A 107 -8.70 -13.68 -30.98
CA GLU A 107 -7.48 -14.25 -30.38
C GLU A 107 -6.65 -13.19 -29.65
N MET A 108 -6.67 -11.92 -30.09
CA MET A 108 -6.01 -10.82 -29.37
C MET A 108 -6.59 -10.64 -27.96
N MET A 109 -7.93 -10.64 -27.85
CA MET A 109 -8.63 -10.49 -26.57
C MET A 109 -8.50 -11.72 -25.66
N GLU A 110 -8.39 -12.92 -26.26
CA GLU A 110 -8.27 -14.18 -25.51
C GLU A 110 -6.82 -14.53 -25.14
N SER A 111 -5.83 -14.13 -25.95
CA SER A 111 -4.44 -14.57 -25.78
C SER A 111 -3.71 -13.95 -24.59
N ASN A 112 -4.24 -12.87 -23.99
CA ASN A 112 -3.67 -12.16 -22.84
C ASN A 112 -2.15 -11.86 -22.97
N VAL A 113 -1.62 -11.79 -24.20
CA VAL A 113 -0.17 -11.62 -24.42
C VAL A 113 0.25 -10.19 -24.05
N ILE A 114 -0.64 -9.22 -24.27
CA ILE A 114 -0.47 -7.83 -23.87
C ILE A 114 -1.57 -7.51 -22.87
N ASP A 115 -1.17 -7.03 -21.69
CA ASP A 115 -2.11 -6.43 -20.76
C ASP A 115 -2.54 -5.06 -21.30
N TYR A 116 -3.79 -4.95 -21.75
CA TYR A 116 -4.31 -3.70 -22.29
C TYR A 116 -4.31 -2.57 -21.25
N GLN A 117 -4.50 -2.87 -19.96
CA GLN A 117 -4.48 -1.84 -18.91
C GLN A 117 -3.06 -1.30 -18.72
N ASP A 118 -2.04 -2.16 -18.72
CA ASP A 118 -0.64 -1.71 -18.68
C ASP A 118 -0.29 -0.93 -19.96
N PHE A 119 -0.72 -1.42 -21.13
CA PHE A 119 -0.54 -0.71 -22.40
C PHE A 119 -1.15 0.70 -22.37
N GLU A 120 -2.42 0.82 -21.98
CA GLU A 120 -3.14 2.09 -21.89
C GLU A 120 -2.46 3.03 -20.88
N PHE A 121 -2.05 2.52 -19.72
CA PHE A 121 -1.29 3.27 -18.73
C PHE A 121 -0.01 3.87 -19.33
N TRP A 122 0.82 3.08 -20.02
CA TRP A 122 2.05 3.56 -20.64
C TRP A 122 1.81 4.54 -21.78
N PHE A 123 0.82 4.26 -22.64
CA PHE A 123 0.47 5.14 -23.75
C PHE A 123 0.04 6.53 -23.23
N ASN A 124 -0.86 6.56 -22.25
CA ASN A 124 -1.34 7.81 -21.65
C ASN A 124 -0.22 8.55 -20.91
N ARG A 125 0.64 7.84 -20.18
CA ARG A 125 1.81 8.41 -19.51
C ARG A 125 2.74 9.09 -20.52
N PHE A 126 3.11 8.41 -21.60
CA PHE A 126 3.98 9.00 -22.63
C PHE A 126 3.31 10.17 -23.35
N SER A 127 2.01 10.05 -23.63
CA SER A 127 1.22 11.10 -24.27
C SER A 127 1.12 12.37 -23.41
N SER A 128 1.18 12.24 -22.09
CA SER A 128 1.25 13.38 -21.15
C SER A 128 2.62 14.08 -21.10
N GLY A 129 3.62 13.59 -21.86
CA GLY A 129 4.98 14.13 -21.90
C GLY A 129 5.97 13.46 -20.95
N ASN A 130 5.55 12.49 -20.15
CA ASN A 130 6.44 11.74 -19.26
C ASN A 130 7.04 10.53 -19.98
N TRP A 131 8.15 10.73 -20.69
CA TRP A 131 8.82 9.70 -21.51
C TRP A 131 9.75 8.76 -20.74
N ASN A 132 9.69 8.75 -19.40
CA ASN A 132 10.50 7.83 -18.61
C ASN A 132 9.97 6.40 -18.75
N LEU A 133 10.79 5.52 -19.33
CA LEU A 133 10.51 4.09 -19.55
C LEU A 133 10.49 3.25 -18.26
N ASP A 134 11.10 3.76 -17.19
CA ASP A 134 11.11 3.12 -15.88
C ASP A 134 9.85 3.50 -15.07
N GLN A 135 9.23 2.49 -14.48
CA GLN A 135 8.16 2.69 -13.52
C GLN A 135 8.77 2.99 -12.16
N LYS A 136 8.37 4.10 -11.54
CA LYS A 136 8.75 4.32 -10.15
C LYS A 136 8.00 3.33 -9.26
N SER A 137 8.73 2.62 -8.43
CA SER A 137 8.14 1.81 -7.37
C SER A 137 7.62 2.69 -6.24
N PHE A 138 6.70 2.15 -5.43
CA PHE A 138 6.22 2.83 -4.22
C PHE A 138 7.37 3.24 -3.28
N PHE A 139 8.47 2.49 -3.26
CA PHE A 139 9.66 2.79 -2.44
C PHE A 139 10.50 3.95 -2.95
N GLU A 140 10.31 4.37 -4.20
CA GLU A 140 10.99 5.54 -4.77
C GLU A 140 10.18 6.83 -4.56
N LEU A 141 9.00 6.75 -3.95
CA LEU A 141 8.27 7.92 -3.50
C LEU A 141 9.03 8.58 -2.34
N PRO A 142 9.13 9.93 -2.32
CA PRO A 142 9.69 10.63 -1.18
C PRO A 142 8.95 10.24 0.10
N LEU A 143 9.70 10.09 1.20
CA LEU A 143 9.16 9.66 2.49
C LEU A 143 7.94 10.51 2.93
N LEU A 144 7.98 11.81 2.66
CA LEU A 144 6.87 12.74 2.94
C LEU A 144 5.59 12.35 2.20
N ILE A 145 5.68 11.94 0.94
CA ILE A 145 4.52 11.52 0.13
C ILE A 145 3.94 10.22 0.69
N VAL A 146 4.80 9.26 1.03
CA VAL A 146 4.37 8.00 1.65
C VAL A 146 3.68 8.27 2.98
N SER A 147 4.25 9.14 3.83
CA SER A 147 3.65 9.55 5.11
C SER A 147 2.26 10.16 4.91
N ASN A 148 2.10 11.05 3.93
CA ASN A 148 0.81 11.68 3.63
C ASN A 148 -0.24 10.68 3.15
N ILE A 149 0.15 9.66 2.37
CA ILE A 149 -0.74 8.59 1.94
C ILE A 149 -1.20 7.76 3.14
N VAL A 150 -0.26 7.37 4.02
CA VAL A 150 -0.56 6.58 5.22
C VAL A 150 -1.46 7.36 6.18
N GLU A 151 -1.19 8.66 6.39
CA GLU A 151 -1.99 9.52 7.27
C GLU A 151 -3.42 9.72 6.77
N LYS A 152 -3.64 9.74 5.45
CA LYS A 152 -4.97 9.82 4.83
C LYS A 152 -5.69 8.48 4.67
N SER A 153 -5.01 7.37 4.97
CA SER A 153 -5.59 6.04 4.87
C SER A 153 -6.47 5.74 6.09
N ASP A 154 -7.52 4.95 5.89
CA ASP A 154 -8.34 4.44 6.99
C ASP A 154 -7.51 3.57 7.96
N PHE A 155 -8.00 3.37 9.18
CA PHE A 155 -7.28 2.62 10.22
C PHE A 155 -6.94 1.19 9.80
N ARG A 156 -7.85 0.51 9.09
CA ARG A 156 -7.64 -0.87 8.63
C ARG A 156 -6.51 -0.95 7.61
N SER A 157 -6.47 0.01 6.69
CA SER A 157 -5.43 0.19 5.69
C SER A 157 -4.09 0.54 6.35
N GLN A 158 -4.08 1.42 7.36
CA GLN A 158 -2.88 1.69 8.17
C GLN A 158 -2.33 0.41 8.83
N MET A 159 -3.21 -0.42 9.43
CA MET A 159 -2.80 -1.68 10.06
C MET A 159 -2.28 -2.73 9.07
N ARG A 160 -2.80 -2.73 7.84
CA ARG A 160 -2.27 -3.56 6.75
C ARG A 160 -0.90 -3.08 6.32
N LEU A 161 -0.73 -1.77 6.07
CA LEU A 161 0.55 -1.16 5.66
C LEU A 161 1.65 -1.41 6.68
N ARG A 162 1.31 -1.38 7.99
CA ARG A 162 2.23 -1.68 9.09
C ARG A 162 2.86 -3.08 9.02
N LYS A 163 2.18 -4.04 8.38
CA LYS A 163 2.63 -5.43 8.23
C LYS A 163 3.49 -5.66 6.98
N VAL A 164 3.51 -4.72 6.02
CA VAL A 164 4.18 -4.89 4.72
C VAL A 164 5.70 -4.84 4.85
N SER A 165 6.26 -3.84 5.54
CA SER A 165 7.71 -3.70 5.70
C SER A 165 8.09 -2.96 6.99
N HIS A 166 9.36 -3.06 7.40
CA HIS A 166 9.88 -2.32 8.55
C HIS A 166 9.82 -0.79 8.33
N GLY A 167 10.11 -0.32 7.12
CA GLY A 167 10.02 1.10 6.79
C GLY A 167 8.59 1.64 6.90
N LEU A 168 7.62 0.92 6.33
CA LEU A 168 6.20 1.28 6.44
C LEU A 168 5.69 1.20 7.87
N ARG A 169 6.12 0.20 8.64
CA ARG A 169 5.81 0.10 10.07
C ARG A 169 6.24 1.35 10.84
N ASN A 170 7.46 1.81 10.62
CA ASN A 170 7.98 3.01 11.29
C ASN A 170 7.19 4.27 10.92
N ILE A 171 6.74 4.38 9.66
CA ILE A 171 5.90 5.49 9.20
C ILE A 171 4.52 5.42 9.85
N VAL A 172 3.86 4.26 9.81
CA VAL A 172 2.54 4.04 10.42
C VAL A 172 2.55 4.36 11.91
N ASP A 173 3.60 3.93 12.63
CA ASP A 173 3.72 4.15 14.08
C ASP A 173 3.93 5.64 14.45
N GLN A 174 4.23 6.50 13.48
CA GLN A 174 4.45 7.94 13.68
C GLN A 174 3.31 8.84 13.20
N VAL A 175 2.46 8.37 12.28
CA VAL A 175 1.29 9.14 11.82
C VAL A 175 0.14 9.05 12.82
N LYS A 176 -0.81 9.98 12.72
CA LYS A 176 -2.04 9.92 13.53
C LYS A 176 -2.88 8.71 13.08
N PRO A 177 -3.25 7.80 14.00
CA PRO A 177 -4.17 6.72 13.67
C PRO A 177 -5.55 7.29 13.30
N SER A 178 -6.14 6.82 12.20
CA SER A 178 -7.47 7.26 11.74
C SER A 178 -8.58 6.53 12.49
N ILE A 179 -8.66 6.74 13.81
CA ILE A 179 -9.58 6.05 14.72
C ILE A 179 -10.12 7.02 15.76
N ASP A 180 -11.40 6.91 16.08
CA ASP A 180 -12.06 7.75 17.08
C ASP A 180 -12.39 6.97 18.35
N LYS A 181 -12.68 5.67 18.22
CA LYS A 181 -13.13 4.82 19.32
C LYS A 181 -12.32 3.54 19.38
N LEU A 182 -11.88 3.18 20.59
CA LEU A 182 -11.33 1.86 20.91
C LEU A 182 -12.26 1.17 21.92
N ILE A 183 -12.57 -0.09 21.69
CA ILE A 183 -13.40 -0.92 22.55
C ILE A 183 -12.63 -2.18 22.89
N TYR A 184 -12.52 -2.48 24.17
CA TYR A 184 -11.96 -3.73 24.65
C TYR A 184 -12.94 -4.42 25.58
N GLU A 185 -13.34 -5.64 25.21
CA GLU A 185 -14.23 -6.46 26.03
C GLU A 185 -13.55 -7.78 26.35
N PHE A 186 -13.63 -8.21 27.60
CA PHE A 186 -13.07 -9.47 28.06
C PHE A 186 -14.20 -10.30 28.66
N ASP A 187 -14.49 -11.45 28.07
CA ASP A 187 -15.68 -12.26 28.36
C ASP A 187 -15.38 -13.77 28.25
N TYR A 188 -16.42 -14.58 28.46
CA TYR A 188 -16.39 -16.00 28.15
C TYR A 188 -17.16 -16.24 26.84
N ASP A 189 -16.49 -16.79 25.84
CA ASP A 189 -17.04 -17.22 24.55
C ASP A 189 -17.13 -18.75 24.55
N ASP A 190 -18.33 -19.33 24.41
CA ASP A 190 -18.57 -20.77 24.37
C ASP A 190 -17.74 -21.58 25.39
N SER A 191 -17.72 -21.12 26.65
CA SER A 191 -16.97 -21.66 27.81
C SER A 191 -15.45 -21.48 27.83
N GLN A 192 -14.87 -20.66 26.96
CA GLN A 192 -13.46 -20.24 27.01
C GLN A 192 -13.32 -18.74 27.17
N SER A 193 -12.35 -18.28 27.96
CA SER A 193 -12.08 -16.84 28.07
C SER A 193 -11.60 -16.28 26.74
N SER A 194 -12.13 -15.11 26.39
CA SER A 194 -11.84 -14.43 25.13
C SER A 194 -11.66 -12.93 25.35
N ALA A 195 -11.13 -12.25 24.34
CA ALA A 195 -11.10 -10.80 24.31
C ALA A 195 -11.58 -10.32 22.94
N TYR A 196 -12.45 -9.32 22.92
CA TYR A 196 -12.84 -8.61 21.73
C TYR A 196 -12.10 -7.27 21.68
N PHE A 197 -11.56 -6.96 20.50
CA PHE A 197 -11.04 -5.64 20.18
C PHE A 197 -11.90 -5.04 19.08
N GLY A 198 -12.62 -3.97 19.42
CA GLY A 198 -13.43 -3.16 18.52
C GLY A 198 -12.80 -1.79 18.26
N TYR A 199 -13.07 -1.26 17.08
CA TYR A 199 -12.76 0.11 16.70
C TYR A 199 -13.78 0.69 15.74
N CYS A 200 -13.97 2.00 15.79
CA CYS A 200 -14.68 2.73 14.75
C CYS A 200 -14.11 4.13 14.52
N THR A 201 -14.41 4.65 13.33
CA THR A 201 -14.40 6.08 13.05
C THR A 201 -15.81 6.62 13.20
N SER A 202 -15.95 7.92 13.43
CA SER A 202 -17.22 8.59 13.73
C SER A 202 -18.38 8.27 12.76
N ASP A 203 -18.05 7.90 11.52
CA ASP A 203 -18.99 7.72 10.41
C ASP A 203 -19.10 6.26 9.93
N GLU A 204 -18.41 5.32 10.58
CA GLU A 204 -18.34 3.92 10.13
C GLU A 204 -18.93 2.93 11.14
N LYS A 205 -19.38 1.79 10.61
CA LYS A 205 -19.76 0.64 11.44
C LYS A 205 -18.55 0.18 12.26
N GLU A 206 -18.84 -0.28 13.47
CA GLU A 206 -17.85 -0.93 14.32
C GLU A 206 -17.20 -2.10 13.59
N ASN A 207 -15.87 -2.11 13.57
CA ASN A 207 -15.06 -3.20 13.09
C ASN A 207 -14.30 -3.78 14.27
N GLY A 208 -14.08 -5.09 14.27
CA GLY A 208 -13.34 -5.71 15.34
C GLY A 208 -12.96 -7.13 15.04
N PHE A 209 -12.29 -7.75 16.00
CA PHE A 209 -11.93 -9.14 15.94
C PHE A 209 -11.76 -9.71 17.35
N ARG A 210 -12.01 -11.02 17.46
CA ARG A 210 -11.98 -11.76 18.72
C ARG A 210 -10.68 -12.55 18.85
N TYR A 211 -10.13 -12.57 20.06
CA TYR A 211 -8.96 -13.31 20.46
C TYR A 211 -9.39 -14.49 21.35
N THR A 212 -9.11 -15.71 20.91
CA THR A 212 -9.45 -16.95 21.63
C THR A 212 -8.23 -17.87 21.75
N GLY A 213 -8.30 -18.86 22.65
CA GLY A 213 -7.27 -19.89 22.81
C GLY A 213 -6.03 -19.45 23.60
N LYS A 214 -4.94 -20.22 23.48
CA LYS A 214 -3.73 -20.01 24.30
C LYS A 214 -3.15 -18.61 24.11
N ASN A 215 -2.77 -17.98 25.22
CA ASN A 215 -2.12 -16.65 25.26
C ASN A 215 -2.95 -15.52 24.64
N TYR A 216 -4.28 -15.64 24.59
CA TYR A 216 -5.13 -14.57 24.04
C TYR A 216 -4.88 -13.22 24.73
N LEU A 217 -4.76 -13.19 26.07
CA LEU A 217 -4.44 -11.97 26.85
C LEU A 217 -3.13 -11.30 26.41
N GLU A 218 -2.07 -12.06 26.20
CA GLU A 218 -0.79 -11.49 25.79
C GLU A 218 -0.85 -10.90 24.37
N ARG A 219 -1.61 -11.54 23.47
CA ARG A 219 -1.81 -11.04 22.10
C ARG A 219 -2.64 -9.76 22.08
N VAL A 220 -3.78 -9.73 22.76
CA VAL A 220 -4.63 -8.53 22.79
C VAL A 220 -3.92 -7.38 23.46
N PHE A 221 -3.21 -7.61 24.58
CA PHE A 221 -2.44 -6.52 25.20
C PHE A 221 -1.28 -6.06 24.34
N LYS A 222 -0.58 -6.97 23.63
CA LYS A 222 0.47 -6.57 22.69
C LYS A 222 -0.08 -5.66 21.59
N ASP A 223 -1.21 -6.04 21.00
CA ASP A 223 -1.83 -5.26 19.92
C ASP A 223 -2.39 -3.93 20.43
N MET A 224 -3.06 -3.94 21.59
CA MET A 224 -3.51 -2.72 22.28
C MET A 224 -2.35 -1.74 22.49
N MET A 225 -1.21 -2.20 22.99
CA MET A 225 -0.06 -1.34 23.22
C MET A 225 0.56 -0.79 21.92
N ILE A 226 0.34 -1.40 20.75
CA ILE A 226 0.77 -0.80 19.47
C ILE A 226 0.03 0.51 19.25
N HIS A 227 -1.27 0.55 19.56
CA HIS A 227 -2.10 1.73 19.38
C HIS A 227 -1.84 2.78 20.46
N LEU A 228 -1.86 2.36 21.73
CA LEU A 228 -1.71 3.27 22.86
C LEU A 228 -0.32 3.91 22.95
N ASN A 229 0.73 3.30 22.38
CA ASN A 229 2.05 3.92 22.34
C ASN A 229 2.18 5.04 21.30
N ASN A 230 1.19 5.24 20.43
CA ASN A 230 1.22 6.30 19.43
C ASN A 230 0.86 7.65 20.07
N ARG A 231 1.86 8.55 20.19
CA ARG A 231 1.70 9.88 20.80
C ARG A 231 0.72 10.82 20.09
N ARG A 232 0.33 10.49 18.86
CA ARG A 232 -0.67 11.24 18.08
C ARG A 232 -2.07 10.64 18.21
N LEU A 233 -2.23 9.54 18.94
CA LEU A 233 -3.54 8.95 19.23
C LEU A 233 -4.41 9.97 19.99
N ARG A 234 -5.62 10.17 19.48
CA ARG A 234 -6.65 11.00 20.11
C ARG A 234 -7.97 10.26 19.96
N LEU A 235 -8.61 9.97 21.08
CA LEU A 235 -9.83 9.19 21.12
C LEU A 235 -11.00 10.07 21.50
N LYS A 236 -12.09 9.94 20.76
CA LYS A 236 -13.39 10.42 21.21
C LYS A 236 -13.94 9.53 22.31
N CYS A 237 -13.77 8.21 22.20
CA CYS A 237 -14.22 7.28 23.23
C CYS A 237 -13.21 6.15 23.44
N PHE A 238 -12.97 5.80 24.71
CA PHE A 238 -12.29 4.57 25.09
C PHE A 238 -13.23 3.76 25.99
N GLU A 239 -13.53 2.53 25.57
CA GLU A 239 -14.42 1.64 26.29
C GLU A 239 -13.67 0.40 26.75
N TRP A 240 -13.86 0.05 28.02
CA TRP A 240 -13.28 -1.14 28.63
C TRP A 240 -14.33 -1.87 29.46
N ALA A 241 -14.67 -3.08 29.03
CA ALA A 241 -15.51 -4.01 29.76
C ALA A 241 -14.73 -5.28 30.11
N ASN A 242 -14.77 -5.68 31.38
CA ASN A 242 -14.09 -6.89 31.85
C ASN A 242 -15.04 -7.72 32.72
N TYR A 243 -15.52 -8.83 32.14
CA TYR A 243 -16.40 -9.81 32.79
C TYR A 243 -15.62 -11.04 33.28
N LEU A 244 -14.29 -11.00 33.23
CA LEU A 244 -13.40 -12.06 33.73
C LEU A 244 -13.01 -11.81 35.19
N THR A 245 -11.71 -11.62 35.46
CA THR A 245 -11.16 -11.42 36.81
C THR A 245 -10.53 -10.03 36.95
N SER A 246 -10.41 -9.54 38.19
CA SER A 246 -9.75 -8.26 38.51
C SER A 246 -8.25 -8.23 38.16
N ASP A 247 -7.61 -9.39 38.01
CA ASP A 247 -6.21 -9.51 37.56
C ASP A 247 -6.01 -8.97 36.13
N VAL A 248 -7.01 -9.13 35.25
CA VAL A 248 -6.95 -8.59 33.88
C VAL A 248 -6.92 -7.06 33.91
N ALA A 249 -7.78 -6.44 34.72
CA ALA A 249 -7.79 -4.99 34.92
C ALA A 249 -6.47 -4.48 35.53
N THR A 250 -5.94 -5.17 36.54
CA THR A 250 -4.65 -4.82 37.16
C THR A 250 -3.50 -4.87 36.15
N LYS A 251 -3.46 -5.92 35.31
CA LYS A 251 -2.46 -6.05 34.23
C LYS A 251 -2.58 -4.94 33.19
N PHE A 252 -3.82 -4.57 32.83
CA PHE A 252 -4.09 -3.46 31.93
C PHE A 252 -3.54 -2.14 32.50
N ILE A 253 -3.93 -1.78 33.73
CA ILE A 253 -3.51 -0.54 34.40
C ILE A 253 -1.98 -0.46 34.49
N LYS A 254 -1.31 -1.57 34.79
CA LYS A 254 0.17 -1.61 34.80
C LYS A 254 0.79 -1.24 33.46
N ARG A 255 0.23 -1.74 32.34
CA ARG A 255 0.71 -1.41 30.97
C ARG A 255 0.32 0.00 30.57
N TRP A 256 -0.89 0.43 30.91
CA TRP A 256 -1.39 1.79 30.69
C TRP A 256 -0.49 2.84 31.36
N ASN A 257 -0.13 2.61 32.62
CA ASN A 257 0.75 3.50 33.36
C ASN A 257 2.23 3.40 32.96
N SER A 258 2.61 2.45 32.10
CA SER A 258 3.95 2.41 31.50
C SER A 258 4.09 3.28 30.25
N LEU A 259 2.99 3.89 29.78
CA LEU A 259 3.03 4.81 28.64
C LEU A 259 3.93 6.00 28.94
N ASN A 260 4.78 6.34 27.97
CA ASN A 260 5.73 7.45 28.09
C ASN A 260 5.11 8.83 27.76
N HIS A 261 3.79 8.89 27.65
CA HIS A 261 3.01 10.07 27.31
C HIS A 261 1.59 9.92 27.86
N LYS A 262 0.85 11.04 27.88
CA LYS A 262 -0.56 11.05 28.25
C LYS A 262 -1.44 10.97 27.00
N ILE A 263 -2.52 10.20 27.06
CA ILE A 263 -3.45 10.01 25.94
C ILE A 263 -4.55 11.07 26.00
N GLU A 264 -4.90 11.62 24.84
CA GLU A 264 -6.06 12.51 24.70
C GLU A 264 -7.32 11.68 24.51
N ILE A 265 -8.23 11.74 25.49
CA ILE A 265 -9.50 11.00 25.51
C ILE A 265 -10.61 11.96 25.92
N VAL A 266 -11.71 11.96 25.15
CA VAL A 266 -12.89 12.79 25.42
C VAL A 266 -13.91 12.08 26.30
N SER A 267 -14.24 10.83 25.96
CA SER A 267 -15.17 9.98 26.72
C SER A 267 -14.47 8.71 27.17
N LEU A 268 -14.67 8.34 28.43
CA LEU A 268 -14.10 7.14 29.01
C LEU A 268 -15.22 6.34 29.70
N ASP A 269 -15.45 5.12 29.21
CA ASP A 269 -16.44 4.18 29.73
C ASP A 269 -15.70 2.95 30.25
N VAL A 270 -15.54 2.88 31.56
CA VAL A 270 -14.75 1.83 32.21
C VAL A 270 -15.43 1.37 33.49
N TYR A 271 -15.42 0.05 33.72
CA TYR A 271 -15.96 -0.56 34.93
C TYR A 271 -14.83 -1.00 35.85
N PHE A 272 -14.27 -0.05 36.61
CA PHE A 272 -13.19 -0.29 37.57
C PHE A 272 -13.58 0.11 38.99
N ASP A 273 -12.89 -0.45 39.98
CA ASP A 273 -12.94 0.05 41.35
C ASP A 273 -12.23 1.42 41.45
N VAL A 274 -12.52 2.17 42.53
CA VAL A 274 -12.00 3.53 42.71
C VAL A 274 -10.47 3.62 42.62
N PRO A 275 -9.68 2.71 43.24
CA PRO A 275 -8.23 2.73 43.10
C PRO A 275 -7.73 2.57 41.66
N LEU A 276 -8.24 1.58 40.92
CA LEU A 276 -7.83 1.35 39.53
C LEU A 276 -8.27 2.48 38.60
N MET A 277 -9.41 3.12 38.87
CA MET A 277 -9.84 4.33 38.15
C MET A 277 -8.88 5.49 38.34
N ILE A 278 -8.45 5.78 39.57
CA ILE A 278 -7.47 6.84 39.84
C ILE A 278 -6.17 6.53 39.10
N ASP A 279 -5.73 5.27 39.11
CA ASP A 279 -4.54 4.85 38.38
C ASP A 279 -4.69 4.98 36.86
N LEU A 280 -5.86 4.71 36.29
CA LEU A 280 -6.14 4.91 34.87
C LEU A 280 -6.00 6.38 34.47
N LEU A 281 -6.58 7.30 35.25
CA LEU A 281 -6.61 8.72 34.95
C LEU A 281 -5.22 9.37 34.94
N LYS A 282 -4.21 8.78 35.60
CA LYS A 282 -2.82 9.28 35.61
C LYS A 282 -2.22 9.40 34.21
N ALA A 283 -2.58 8.50 33.30
CA ALA A 283 -2.10 8.51 31.92
C ALA A 283 -3.05 9.21 30.93
N VAL A 284 -4.17 9.78 31.39
CA VAL A 284 -5.06 10.63 30.57
C VAL A 284 -4.57 12.08 30.62
N LYS A 285 -4.58 12.76 29.48
CA LYS A 285 -4.17 14.17 29.40
C LYS A 285 -5.18 15.05 30.14
N PRO A 286 -4.75 15.88 31.11
CA PRO A 286 -5.67 16.80 31.79
C PRO A 286 -6.36 17.74 30.80
N GLY A 287 -7.65 18.00 31.04
CA GLY A 287 -8.45 18.93 30.23
C GLY A 287 -8.97 18.38 28.89
N THR A 288 -8.77 17.09 28.58
CA THR A 288 -9.39 16.48 27.40
C THR A 288 -10.66 15.70 27.71
N LEU A 289 -10.79 15.19 28.94
CA LEU A 289 -11.90 14.34 29.36
C LEU A 289 -13.14 15.20 29.64
N GLU A 290 -14.23 14.94 28.92
CA GLU A 290 -15.52 15.63 29.03
C GLU A 290 -16.59 14.69 29.62
N HIS A 291 -16.52 13.40 29.30
CA HIS A 291 -17.48 12.40 29.74
C HIS A 291 -16.77 11.24 30.44
N PHE A 292 -17.30 10.84 31.59
CA PHE A 292 -16.80 9.72 32.37
C PHE A 292 -17.99 8.95 32.96
N VAL A 293 -18.14 7.69 32.56
CA VAL A 293 -19.25 6.84 33.04
C VAL A 293 -18.79 6.08 34.29
N PHE A 294 -19.56 6.20 35.37
CA PHE A 294 -19.38 5.41 36.59
C PHE A 294 -20.27 4.17 36.55
N PRO A 295 -19.81 3.02 37.08
CA PRO A 295 -20.69 1.93 37.43
C PRO A 295 -21.72 2.45 38.44
N TRP A 296 -23.01 2.25 38.15
CA TRP A 296 -24.09 2.56 39.06
C TRP A 296 -24.04 1.60 40.25
N ASP A 297 -23.36 2.03 41.31
CA ASP A 297 -23.68 1.80 42.72
C ASP A 297 -22.47 2.29 43.53
N LEU A 298 -22.60 3.43 44.22
CA LEU A 298 -21.89 3.76 45.47
C LEU A 298 -22.31 5.17 45.94
N GLU A 299 -23.22 5.20 46.91
CA GLU A 299 -23.29 6.29 47.88
C GLU A 299 -21.94 6.39 48.63
N GLN A 300 -20.95 7.13 48.12
CA GLN A 300 -19.74 7.46 48.89
C GLN A 300 -19.23 8.90 48.59
N PRO A 301 -18.83 9.70 49.60
CA PRO A 301 -18.64 11.16 49.47
C PRO A 301 -17.27 11.63 48.97
N ILE A 302 -16.45 10.75 48.37
CA ILE A 302 -14.98 10.96 48.30
C ILE A 302 -14.54 11.78 47.07
N LEU A 303 -15.37 11.98 46.05
CA LEU A 303 -14.93 12.59 44.78
C LEU A 303 -15.08 14.12 44.66
N LYS A 304 -15.58 14.82 45.68
CA LYS A 304 -15.68 16.30 45.64
C LYS A 304 -14.33 17.04 45.69
N GLY A 305 -13.21 16.33 45.95
CA GLY A 305 -11.89 16.94 46.06
C GLY A 305 -11.06 16.98 44.77
N TYR A 306 -11.45 16.26 43.72
CA TYR A 306 -10.65 16.11 42.49
C TYR A 306 -11.20 16.85 41.26
N LEU A 307 -12.36 17.50 41.39
CA LEU A 307 -13.03 18.23 40.30
C LEU A 307 -13.12 19.76 40.55
N ASN A 308 -12.23 20.31 41.39
CA ASN A 308 -11.99 21.75 41.48
C ASN A 308 -10.54 22.07 41.11
#